data_AF-A0A0F6MSR4-F1
#
_entry.id   AF-A0A0F6MSR4-F1
#
_cell.length_a   1.000
_cell.length_b   1.000
_cell.length_c   1.000
_cell.angle_alpha   90.00
_cell.angle_beta   90.00
_cell.angle_gamma   90.00
#
_symmetry.space_group_name_H-M   'P 1'
#
loop_
_entity.id
_entity.type
_entity.pdbx_description
1 polymer ?
#
loop_
_entity_poly.entity_id
_entity_poly.type
_entity_poly.pdbx_seq_one_letter_code
_entity_poly.pdbx_strand_id
1 'polypeptide(L)'
;MSLPLLEVIINADAFKNTKDKELKEFLEYLKTGKAKSDFTRRIEKMIQTVKQNEQARQEYRLMSTFEMDARYKGFSEGLKQKSIETAKILKQLGDSIQKIMQVTGLPEEEIEKL
;
A
#
# COMPACT_ATOMS: atom_id res chain seq x y z
N MET A 1 -18.77 -17.88 26.38
CA MET A 1 -20.14 -17.54 25.96
C MET A 1 -20.05 -16.33 25.04
N SER A 2 -20.33 -16.50 23.75
CA SER A 2 -20.44 -15.38 22.80
C SER A 2 -21.77 -14.67 23.08
N LEU A 3 -21.74 -13.37 23.36
CA LEU A 3 -22.97 -12.59 23.43
C LEU A 3 -23.59 -12.56 22.02
N PRO A 4 -24.91 -12.78 21.87
CA PRO A 4 -25.55 -12.63 20.56
C PRO A 4 -25.31 -11.20 20.08
N LEU A 5 -24.91 -11.05 18.81
CA LEU A 5 -24.79 -9.75 18.15
C LEU A 5 -26.14 -9.05 18.21
N LEU A 6 -26.25 -8.02 19.02
CA LEU A 6 -27.44 -7.18 19.11
C LEU A 6 -27.36 -6.17 17.96
N GLU A 7 -28.15 -6.38 16.92
CA GLU A 7 -28.26 -5.42 15.83
C GLU A 7 -29.26 -4.33 16.23
N VAL A 8 -28.78 -3.08 16.31
CA VAL A 8 -29.60 -1.92 16.65
C VAL A 8 -29.74 -1.05 15.41
N ILE A 9 -30.95 -1.00 14.85
CA ILE A 9 -31.27 -0.15 13.70
C ILE A 9 -31.86 1.15 14.21
N ILE A 10 -31.24 2.28 13.85
CA ILE A 10 -31.62 3.61 14.33
C ILE A 10 -31.95 4.50 13.13
N ASN A 11 -33.13 5.14 13.16
CA ASN A 11 -33.50 6.15 12.16
C ASN A 11 -32.92 7.52 12.54
N ALA A 12 -31.90 7.97 11.80
CA ALA A 12 -31.28 9.27 12.00
C ALA A 12 -32.26 10.45 11.81
N ASP A 13 -33.27 10.34 10.94
CA ASP A 13 -34.24 11.42 10.66
C ASP A 13 -35.22 11.67 11.82
N ALA A 14 -35.27 10.78 12.82
CA ALA A 14 -36.10 10.93 14.00
C ALA A 14 -35.71 12.13 14.89
N PHE A 15 -34.51 12.72 14.70
CA PHE A 15 -34.03 13.88 15.47
C PHE A 15 -35.00 15.07 15.48
N LYS A 16 -35.85 15.21 14.46
CA LYS A 16 -36.88 16.26 14.39
C LYS A 16 -37.93 16.13 15.50
N ASN A 17 -38.21 14.91 15.93
CA ASN A 17 -39.27 14.57 16.88
C ASN A 17 -38.73 14.10 18.25
N THR A 18 -37.41 13.94 18.39
CA THR A 18 -36.76 13.52 19.63
C THR A 18 -36.78 14.65 20.68
N LYS A 19 -37.30 14.34 21.87
CA LYS A 19 -37.35 15.27 23.01
C LYS A 19 -36.04 15.32 23.79
N ASP A 20 -35.33 14.19 23.86
CA ASP A 20 -34.03 14.11 24.50
C ASP A 20 -32.99 14.90 23.70
N LYS A 21 -32.32 15.84 24.37
CA LYS A 21 -31.40 16.77 23.73
C LYS A 21 -30.15 16.07 23.20
N GLU A 22 -29.56 15.17 23.98
CA GLU A 22 -28.31 14.49 23.60
C GLU A 22 -28.54 13.51 22.46
N LEU A 23 -29.64 12.75 22.52
CA LEU A 23 -30.03 11.83 21.45
C LEU A 23 -30.37 12.60 20.17
N LYS A 24 -31.07 13.73 20.28
CA LYS A 24 -31.37 14.59 19.12
C LYS A 24 -30.08 15.10 18.45
N GLU A 25 -29.14 15.61 19.24
CA GLU A 25 -27.85 16.11 18.74
C GLU A 25 -27.00 14.99 18.12
N PHE A 26 -27.05 13.79 18.68
CA PHE A 26 -26.37 12.62 18.12
C PHE A 26 -26.99 12.17 16.78
N LEU A 27 -28.32 12.05 16.70
CA LEU A 27 -29.02 11.66 15.47
C LEU A 27 -28.83 12.71 14.37
N GLU A 28 -28.84 14.00 14.72
CA GLU A 28 -28.53 15.08 13.79
C GLU A 28 -27.07 14.99 13.30
N TYR A 29 -26.13 14.66 14.17
CA TYR A 29 -24.73 14.40 13.77
C TYR A 29 -24.62 13.23 12.80
N LEU A 30 -25.31 12.10 13.04
CA LEU A 30 -25.30 10.96 12.11
C LEU A 30 -25.84 11.34 10.71
N LYS A 31 -26.84 12.23 10.64
CA LYS A 31 -27.41 12.68 9.38
C LYS A 31 -26.56 13.74 8.66
N THR A 32 -25.98 14.67 9.41
CA THR A 32 -25.40 15.91 8.86
C THR A 32 -23.88 16.01 8.98
N GLY A 33 -23.25 15.18 9.82
CA GLY A 33 -21.83 15.25 10.15
C GLY A 33 -21.44 16.45 11.02
N LYS A 34 -22.39 17.27 11.49
CA LYS A 34 -22.10 18.48 12.27
C LYS A 34 -22.07 18.20 13.76
N ALA A 35 -20.90 18.30 14.38
CA ALA A 35 -20.75 18.11 15.83
C ALA A 35 -21.29 19.31 16.61
N LYS A 36 -22.38 19.11 17.36
CA LYS A 36 -23.04 20.15 18.18
C LYS A 36 -22.86 19.96 19.68
N SER A 37 -22.52 18.75 20.10
CA SER A 37 -22.37 18.36 21.51
C SER A 37 -20.95 17.90 21.83
N ASP A 38 -20.56 17.93 23.10
CA ASP A 38 -19.27 17.41 23.55
C ASP A 38 -19.09 15.93 23.20
N PHE A 39 -20.18 15.16 23.23
CA PHE A 39 -20.19 13.76 22.83
C PHE A 39 -19.84 13.60 21.33
N THR A 40 -20.53 14.31 20.44
CA THR A 40 -20.26 14.26 18.99
C THR A 40 -18.86 14.76 18.63
N ARG A 41 -18.33 15.74 19.36
CA ARG A 41 -16.93 16.21 19.20
C ARG A 41 -15.91 15.15 19.58
N ARG A 42 -16.17 14.36 20.63
CA ARG A 42 -15.30 13.23 21.00
C ARG A 42 -15.29 12.15 19.91
N ILE A 43 -16.45 11.86 19.32
CA ILE A 43 -16.55 10.94 18.18
C ILE A 43 -15.71 11.45 17.01
N GLU A 44 -15.85 12.73 16.64
CA GLU A 44 -15.09 13.33 15.55
C GLU A 44 -13.58 13.25 15.77
N LYS A 45 -13.13 13.51 17.00
CA LYS A 45 -11.71 13.39 17.36
C LYS A 45 -11.20 11.96 17.18
N MET A 46 -12.00 10.97 17.58
CA MET A 46 -11.63 9.56 17.42
C MET A 46 -11.63 9.13 15.95
N ILE A 47 -12.61 9.56 15.15
CA ILE A 47 -12.62 9.36 13.70
C ILE A 47 -11.35 9.95 13.07
N GLN A 48 -10.98 11.18 13.46
CA GLN A 48 -9.80 11.85 12.92
C GLN A 48 -8.50 11.09 13.27
N THR A 49 -8.37 10.60 14.50
CA THR A 49 -7.23 9.77 14.92
C THR A 49 -7.15 8.48 14.10
N VAL A 50 -8.28 7.81 13.87
CA VAL A 50 -8.32 6.57 13.07
C VAL A 50 -7.97 6.85 11.60
N LYS A 51 -8.55 7.89 11.01
CA LYS A 51 -8.27 8.29 9.62
C LYS A 51 -6.80 8.61 9.40
N GLN A 52 -6.17 9.38 10.29
CA GLN A 52 -4.75 9.70 10.21
C GLN A 52 -3.88 8.45 10.28
N ASN A 53 -4.22 7.51 11.17
CA ASN A 53 -3.51 6.25 11.28
C ASN A 53 -3.69 5.37 10.03
N GLU A 54 -4.90 5.34 9.45
CA GLU A 54 -5.18 4.60 8.23
C GLU A 54 -4.47 5.21 7.02
N GLN A 55 -4.46 6.54 6.90
CA GLN A 55 -3.69 7.26 5.88
C GLN A 55 -2.20 6.95 6.00
N ALA A 56 -1.62 7.05 7.21
CA ALA A 56 -0.23 6.67 7.45
C ALA A 56 0.04 5.20 7.07
N ARG A 57 -0.90 4.29 7.32
CA ARG A 57 -0.81 2.89 6.85
C ARG A 57 -0.92 2.75 5.33
N GLN A 58 -1.71 3.58 4.67
CA GLN A 58 -1.79 3.60 3.20
C GLN A 58 -0.48 4.13 2.60
N GLU A 59 0.05 5.22 3.12
CA GLU A 59 1.34 5.79 2.71
C GLU A 59 2.48 4.79 2.92
N TYR A 60 2.53 4.10 4.07
CA TYR A 60 3.53 3.07 4.32
C TYR A 60 3.44 1.90 3.34
N ARG A 61 2.21 1.47 3.00
CA ARG A 61 2.00 0.45 1.97
C ARG A 61 2.54 0.92 0.61
N LEU A 62 2.21 2.13 0.18
CA LEU A 62 2.71 2.70 -1.08
C LEU A 62 4.23 2.82 -1.10
N MET A 63 4.84 3.32 -0.02
CA MET A 63 6.30 3.39 0.12
C MET A 63 6.93 1.99 0.02
N SER A 64 6.39 1.01 0.74
CA SER A 64 6.91 -0.36 0.70
C SER A 64 6.84 -0.99 -0.70
N THR A 65 5.79 -0.73 -1.47
CA THR A 65 5.68 -1.21 -2.85
C THR A 65 6.71 -0.56 -3.76
N PHE A 66 6.92 0.76 -3.61
CA PHE A 66 7.92 1.47 -4.39
C PHE A 66 9.35 1.00 -4.06
N GLU A 67 9.65 0.81 -2.78
CA GLU A 67 10.96 0.28 -2.34
C GLU A 67 11.21 -1.14 -2.86
N MET A 68 10.19 -2.01 -2.84
CA MET A 68 10.29 -3.36 -3.39
C MET A 68 10.55 -3.33 -4.90
N ASP A 69 9.82 -2.51 -5.65
CA ASP A 69 10.03 -2.36 -7.10
C ASP A 69 11.41 -1.81 -7.43
N ALA A 70 11.88 -0.81 -6.68
CA ALA A 70 13.22 -0.24 -6.86
C ALA A 70 14.31 -1.30 -6.60
N ARG A 71 14.16 -2.10 -5.54
CA ARG A 71 15.08 -3.21 -5.23
C ARG A 71 15.06 -4.29 -6.31
N TYR A 72 13.87 -4.67 -6.79
CA TYR A 72 13.75 -5.68 -7.84
C TYR A 72 14.40 -5.22 -9.14
N LYS A 73 14.15 -3.97 -9.55
CA LYS A 73 14.81 -3.35 -10.70
C LYS A 73 16.32 -3.32 -10.54
N GLY A 74 16.83 -2.79 -9.42
CA GLY A 74 18.26 -2.73 -9.15
C GLY A 74 18.93 -4.12 -9.12
N PHE A 75 18.26 -5.13 -8.57
CA PHE A 75 18.75 -6.51 -8.59
C PHE A 75 18.80 -7.08 -10.02
N SER A 76 17.74 -6.87 -10.80
CA SER A 76 17.67 -7.34 -12.19
C SER A 76 18.71 -6.67 -13.09
N GLU A 77 18.92 -5.35 -12.93
CA GLU A 77 19.95 -4.60 -13.64
C GLU A 77 21.35 -5.06 -13.22
N GLY A 78 21.58 -5.28 -11.92
CA GLY A 78 22.84 -5.80 -11.41
C GLY A 78 23.17 -7.21 -11.93
N LEU A 79 22.16 -8.09 -12.01
CA LEU A 79 22.32 -9.41 -12.63
C LEU A 79 22.69 -9.30 -14.11
N LYS A 80 21.98 -8.46 -14.87
CA LYS A 80 22.26 -8.23 -16.29
C LYS A 80 23.68 -7.68 -16.48
N GLN A 81 24.08 -6.70 -15.68
CA GLN A 81 25.40 -6.10 -15.72
C GLN A 81 26.49 -7.13 -15.43
N LYS A 82 26.29 -7.99 -14.42
CA LYS A 82 27.22 -9.08 -14.10
C LYS A 82 27.34 -10.09 -15.24
N SER A 83 26.24 -10.45 -15.91
CA SER A 83 26.28 -11.32 -17.10
C SER A 83 27.09 -10.69 -18.23
N ILE A 84 26.91 -9.38 -18.47
CA ILE A 84 27.66 -8.63 -19.50
C ILE A 84 29.16 -8.59 -19.17
N GLU A 85 29.53 -8.28 -17.93
CA GLU A 85 30.94 -8.24 -17.51
C GLU A 85 31.60 -9.61 -17.61
N THR A 86 30.88 -10.67 -17.20
CA THR A 86 31.35 -12.05 -17.33
C THR A 86 31.58 -12.40 -18.81
N ALA A 87 30.64 -12.04 -19.70
CA ALA A 87 30.77 -12.29 -21.13
C ALA A 87 31.96 -11.56 -21.77
N LYS A 88 32.22 -10.30 -21.37
CA LYS A 88 33.40 -9.54 -21.82
C LYS A 88 34.71 -10.22 -21.44
N ILE A 89 34.81 -10.69 -20.19
CA ILE A 89 36.02 -11.38 -19.70
C ILE A 89 36.24 -12.69 -20.49
N LEU A 90 35.21 -13.52 -20.66
CA LEU A 90 35.31 -14.78 -21.40
C LEU A 90 35.68 -14.55 -22.87
N LYS A 91 35.12 -13.52 -23.50
CA LYS A 91 35.46 -13.12 -24.88
C LYS A 91 36.93 -12.70 -24.98
N GLN A 92 37.44 -11.92 -24.03
CA GLN A 92 38.85 -11.53 -23.97
C GLN A 92 39.79 -12.72 -23.74
N LEU A 93 39.34 -13.75 -23.01
CA LEU A 93 40.09 -14.99 -22.80
C LEU A 93 40.08 -15.94 -24.02
N GLY A 94 39.32 -15.61 -25.07
CA GLY A 94 39.23 -16.39 -26.31
C GLY A 94 38.26 -17.57 -26.24
N ASP A 95 37.33 -17.59 -25.28
CA ASP A 95 36.29 -18.61 -25.23
C ASP A 95 35.30 -18.50 -26.41
N SER A 96 34.76 -19.65 -26.84
CA SER A 96 33.78 -19.69 -27.92
C SER A 96 32.45 -19.04 -27.54
N ILE A 97 31.77 -18.43 -28.50
CA ILE A 97 30.46 -17.77 -28.30
C ILE A 97 29.44 -18.72 -27.64
N GLN A 98 29.39 -19.99 -28.08
CA GLN A 98 28.51 -21.01 -27.48
C GLN A 98 28.76 -21.22 -25.98
N LYS A 99 30.03 -21.23 -25.55
CA LYS A 99 30.39 -21.37 -24.14
C LYS A 99 30.01 -20.12 -23.34
N ILE A 100 30.18 -18.94 -23.92
CA ILE A 100 29.79 -17.67 -23.30
C ILE A 100 28.27 -17.60 -23.12
N MET A 101 27.49 -18.01 -24.11
CA MET A 101 26.03 -18.10 -24.02
C MET A 101 25.60 -19.04 -22.88
N GLN A 102 26.20 -20.23 -22.78
CA GLN A 102 25.88 -21.19 -21.73
C GLN A 102 26.17 -20.67 -20.32
N VAL A 103 27.28 -19.94 -20.14
CA VAL A 103 27.69 -19.44 -18.81
C VAL A 103 26.92 -18.18 -18.40
N THR A 104 26.64 -17.28 -19.34
CA THR A 104 26.09 -15.94 -19.04
C THR A 104 24.58 -15.84 -19.24
N GLY A 105 23.99 -16.77 -20.00
CA GLY A 105 22.59 -16.74 -20.41
C GLY A 105 22.26 -15.62 -21.42
N LEU A 106 23.27 -14.90 -21.92
CA LEU A 106 23.07 -13.83 -22.91
C LEU A 106 22.81 -14.43 -24.31
N PRO A 107 21.99 -13.77 -25.13
CA PRO A 107 21.81 -14.17 -26.52
C PRO A 107 23.09 -13.92 -27.33
N GLU A 108 23.27 -14.69 -28.39
CA GLU A 108 24.42 -14.61 -29.29
C GLU A 108 24.64 -13.19 -29.81
N GLU A 109 23.57 -12.53 -30.27
CA GLU A 109 23.63 -11.15 -30.78
C GLU A 109 24.16 -10.13 -29.77
N GLU A 110 23.88 -10.31 -28.47
CA GLU A 110 24.42 -9.42 -27.44
C GLU A 110 25.90 -9.68 -27.25
N ILE A 111 26.32 -10.95 -27.22
CA ILE A 111 27.73 -11.34 -27.04
C ILE A 111 28.61 -10.90 -28.23
N GLU A 112 28.08 -10.96 -29.46
CA GLU A 112 28.78 -10.48 -30.65
C GLU A 112 29.06 -8.98 -30.59
N LYS A 113 28.12 -8.20 -30.04
CA LYS A 113 28.20 -6.73 -29.90
C LYS A 113 29.09 -6.26 -28.73
N LEU A 114 29.47 -7.14 -27.80
CA LEU A 114 30.34 -6.84 -26.64
C LEU A 114 31.81 -6.66 -27.01
#